data_AF-A0AAJ5ZGJ0-F1
#
_entry.id   AF-A0AAJ5ZGJ0-F1
#
_cell.length_a   1.000
_cell.length_b   1.000
_cell.length_c   1.000
_cell.angle_alpha   90.00
_cell.angle_beta   90.00
_cell.angle_gamma   90.00
#
_symmetry.space_group_name_H-M   'P 1'
#
loop_
_entity.id
_entity.type
_entity.pdbx_description
1 polymer ?
#
loop_
_entity_poly.entity_id
_entity_poly.type
_entity_poly.pdbx_seq_one_letter_code
_entity_poly.pdbx_strand_id
1 'polypeptide(L)'
;MPTTIDLPAESSAFTNFKNGNETELTYALKWAAWKWLWEVAQCRVIGYEVRLEGPFGRIADVVGLGPENRVFLIEVKSSRADLSRDDNNERTKQKLLQKANSLDEAAALTRNILAEAKVHAAKSESARALAVAESDAAKIASKTASTKKRIETLSTKFHDPAYLRCADYHYIMAPHRMIRTTEAPEQWGLLNEYAETVVEAPLKQVKRVTQHVLRAIARANTRDLMKTCEVDVQRVK
;
A
#
# COMPACT_ATOMS: atom_id res chain seq x y z
N MET A 1 29.19 -7.46 3.55
CA MET A 1 28.12 -7.17 2.57
C MET A 1 27.85 -5.68 2.63
N PRO A 2 27.62 -5.00 1.50
CA PRO A 2 27.25 -3.59 1.50
C PRO A 2 26.03 -3.40 2.42
N THR A 3 26.08 -2.46 3.35
CA THR A 3 25.00 -2.17 4.30
C THR A 3 24.10 -1.03 3.85
N THR A 4 24.35 -0.51 2.64
CA THR A 4 23.72 0.69 2.09
C THR A 4 23.14 0.36 0.72
N ILE A 5 21.92 0.83 0.48
CA ILE A 5 21.28 0.77 -0.82
C ILE A 5 22.13 1.61 -1.78
N ASP A 6 22.51 1.00 -2.90
CA ASP A 6 23.31 1.65 -3.94
C ASP A 6 22.43 2.70 -4.65
N LEU A 7 22.48 3.92 -4.14
CA LEU A 7 21.81 5.07 -4.73
C LEU A 7 22.67 5.65 -5.85
N PRO A 8 22.07 6.25 -6.89
CA PRO A 8 22.85 7.09 -7.81
C PRO A 8 23.64 8.11 -6.98
N ALA A 9 24.94 8.23 -7.24
CA ALA A 9 25.80 9.26 -6.63
C ALA A 9 25.09 10.61 -6.62
N GLU A 10 25.27 11.45 -5.58
CA GLU A 10 24.57 12.73 -5.35
C GLU A 10 24.23 13.47 -6.66
N SER A 11 23.09 13.12 -7.23
CA SER A 11 22.69 13.51 -8.56
C SER A 11 21.38 14.25 -8.38
N SER A 12 21.35 15.48 -8.87
CA SER A 12 20.13 16.29 -8.91
C SER A 12 18.96 15.55 -9.56
N ALA A 13 19.22 14.58 -10.45
CA ALA A 13 18.19 13.71 -11.01
C ALA A 13 17.46 12.90 -9.92
N PHE A 14 18.18 12.32 -8.95
CA PHE A 14 17.57 11.56 -7.85
C PHE A 14 16.60 12.43 -7.05
N THR A 15 16.99 13.68 -6.77
CA THR A 15 16.14 14.65 -6.07
C THR A 15 14.92 15.08 -6.89
N ASN A 16 15.08 15.24 -8.21
CA ASN A 16 14.02 15.75 -9.08
C ASN A 16 12.94 14.68 -9.40
N PHE A 17 13.32 13.41 -9.49
CA PHE A 17 12.38 12.32 -9.76
C PHE A 17 11.63 11.86 -8.50
N LYS A 18 12.22 11.99 -7.31
CA LYS A 18 11.58 11.69 -6.03
C LYS A 18 10.32 12.53 -5.81
N ASN A 19 9.27 11.95 -5.24
CA ASN A 19 8.09 12.71 -4.84
C ASN A 19 8.31 13.41 -3.48
N GLY A 20 7.80 14.64 -3.32
CA GLY A 20 8.06 15.43 -2.10
C GLY A 20 7.53 14.80 -0.80
N ASN A 21 6.54 13.91 -0.88
CA ASN A 21 5.99 13.15 0.24
C ASN A 21 6.64 11.78 0.45
N GLU A 22 7.59 11.39 -0.40
CA GLU A 22 8.25 10.09 -0.35
C GLU A 22 9.47 10.11 0.56
N THR A 23 9.67 9.07 1.37
CA THR A 23 10.87 8.93 2.19
C THR A 23 12.07 8.55 1.33
N GLU A 24 13.29 8.86 1.79
CA GLU A 24 14.51 8.40 1.08
C GLU A 24 14.55 6.88 0.94
N LEU A 25 14.18 6.14 1.99
CA LEU A 25 14.14 4.68 1.95
C LEU A 25 13.15 4.15 0.90
N THR A 26 11.94 4.70 0.84
CA THR A 26 10.94 4.27 -0.16
C THR A 26 11.47 4.50 -1.58
N TYR A 27 12.05 5.67 -1.83
CA TYR A 27 12.58 5.99 -3.15
C TYR A 27 13.82 5.13 -3.50
N ALA A 28 14.70 4.87 -2.52
CA ALA A 28 15.83 3.96 -2.65
C ALA A 28 15.40 2.54 -3.03
N LEU A 29 14.32 2.03 -2.42
CA LEU A 29 13.74 0.73 -2.76
C LEU A 29 13.14 0.73 -4.17
N LYS A 30 12.47 1.81 -4.61
CA LYS A 30 12.02 1.94 -6.01
C LYS A 30 13.19 1.94 -6.98
N TRP A 31 14.30 2.57 -6.61
CA TRP A 31 15.54 2.53 -7.39
C TRP A 31 16.10 1.11 -7.49
N ALA A 32 16.22 0.39 -6.37
CA ALA A 32 16.65 -1.02 -6.38
C ALA A 32 15.72 -1.90 -7.24
N ALA A 33 14.41 -1.68 -7.18
CA ALA A 33 13.44 -2.38 -8.00
C ALA A 33 13.62 -2.07 -9.50
N TRP A 34 13.87 -0.81 -9.84
CA TRP A 34 14.20 -0.41 -11.22
C TRP A 34 15.47 -1.09 -11.71
N LYS A 35 16.53 -1.12 -10.88
CA LYS A 35 17.81 -1.75 -11.20
C LYS A 35 17.63 -3.25 -11.44
N TRP A 36 16.88 -3.94 -10.58
CA TRP A 36 16.54 -5.35 -10.78
C TRP A 36 15.78 -5.59 -12.08
N LEU A 37 14.78 -4.75 -12.39
CA LEU A 37 14.01 -4.86 -13.63
C LEU A 37 14.91 -4.71 -14.87
N TRP A 38 15.88 -3.79 -14.82
CA TRP A 38 16.81 -3.54 -15.91
C TRP A 38 17.86 -4.66 -16.05
N GLU A 39 18.60 -4.95 -14.99
CA GLU A 39 19.79 -5.82 -15.02
C GLU A 39 19.43 -7.30 -15.01
N VAL A 40 18.40 -7.69 -14.23
CA VAL A 40 18.04 -9.09 -13.98
C VAL A 40 16.87 -9.51 -14.85
N ALA A 41 15.74 -8.79 -14.79
CA ALA A 41 14.55 -9.14 -15.56
C ALA A 41 14.60 -8.69 -17.03
N GLN A 42 15.65 -7.95 -17.43
CA GLN A 42 15.91 -7.47 -18.79
C GLN A 42 14.72 -6.69 -19.38
N CYS A 43 14.07 -5.88 -18.54
CA CYS A 43 12.98 -5.01 -18.95
C CYS A 43 13.47 -3.90 -19.88
N ARG A 44 12.85 -3.79 -21.05
CA ARG A 44 13.18 -2.77 -22.05
C ARG A 44 12.47 -1.43 -21.84
N VAL A 45 11.38 -1.43 -21.07
CA VAL A 45 10.71 -0.23 -20.60
C VAL A 45 10.33 -0.41 -19.14
N ILE A 46 10.57 0.64 -18.34
CA ILE A 46 10.33 0.66 -16.90
C ILE A 46 9.74 2.04 -16.58
N GLY A 47 8.79 2.10 -15.65
CA GLY A 47 8.25 3.36 -15.14
C GLY A 47 7.91 3.28 -13.66
N TYR A 48 7.95 4.44 -13.00
CA TYR A 48 7.51 4.62 -11.61
C TYR A 48 6.06 5.08 -11.54
N GLU A 49 5.37 4.72 -10.45
CA GLU A 49 4.01 5.21 -10.16
C GLU A 49 3.07 5.03 -11.36
N VAL A 50 3.12 3.82 -11.95
CA VAL A 50 2.44 3.50 -13.20
C VAL A 50 0.99 3.18 -12.89
N ARG A 51 0.10 4.00 -13.46
CA ARG A 51 -1.34 3.77 -13.37
C ARG A 51 -1.77 2.74 -14.40
N LEU A 52 -2.12 1.54 -13.94
CA LEU A 52 -2.54 0.44 -14.80
C LEU A 52 -4.03 0.59 -15.16
N GLU A 53 -4.37 0.25 -16.41
CA GLU A 53 -5.75 0.28 -16.91
C GLU A 53 -6.53 -0.92 -16.34
N GLY A 54 -7.67 -0.66 -15.70
CA GLY A 54 -8.49 -1.65 -14.99
C GLY A 54 -9.44 -0.98 -13.99
N PRO A 55 -10.36 -1.74 -13.36
CA PRO A 55 -11.20 -1.17 -12.32
C PRO A 55 -10.32 -0.57 -11.22
N PHE A 56 -10.67 0.65 -10.79
CA PHE A 56 -9.99 1.44 -9.75
C PHE A 56 -8.69 2.19 -10.11
N GLY A 57 -8.16 2.07 -11.34
CA GLY A 57 -7.02 2.90 -11.78
C GLY A 57 -5.80 2.80 -10.85
N ARG A 58 -5.47 1.59 -10.42
CA ARG A 58 -4.43 1.33 -9.42
C ARG A 58 -3.07 1.77 -9.90
N ILE A 59 -2.30 2.30 -8.97
CA ILE A 59 -0.93 2.76 -9.19
C ILE A 59 -0.01 1.71 -8.58
N ALA A 60 0.92 1.23 -9.39
CA ALA A 60 2.01 0.36 -8.97
C ALA A 60 3.29 1.17 -8.83
N ASP A 61 4.11 0.84 -7.83
CA ASP A 61 5.33 1.59 -7.52
C ASP A 61 6.33 1.55 -8.67
N VAL A 62 6.60 0.35 -9.21
CA VAL A 62 7.47 0.16 -10.38
C VAL A 62 6.88 -0.90 -11.29
N VAL A 63 6.83 -0.63 -12.60
CA VAL A 63 6.35 -1.60 -13.60
C VAL A 63 7.37 -1.71 -14.72
N GLY A 64 7.69 -2.94 -15.12
CA GLY A 64 8.59 -3.25 -16.22
C GLY A 64 7.95 -4.14 -17.28
N LEU A 65 8.40 -4.00 -18.52
CA LEU A 65 8.08 -4.91 -19.61
C LEU A 65 9.34 -5.63 -20.10
N GLY A 66 9.42 -6.91 -19.80
CA GLY A 66 10.55 -7.80 -20.09
C GLY A 66 10.50 -8.51 -21.43
N PRO A 67 11.42 -9.48 -21.62
CA PRO A 67 11.39 -10.43 -22.73
C PRO A 67 10.01 -11.10 -22.86
N GLU A 68 9.68 -11.56 -24.08
CA GLU A 68 8.38 -12.19 -24.40
C GLU A 68 7.13 -11.35 -24.08
N ASN A 69 7.30 -10.04 -23.84
CA ASN A 69 6.25 -9.14 -23.35
C ASN A 69 5.73 -9.47 -21.94
N ARG A 70 6.56 -10.08 -21.08
CA ARG A 70 6.23 -10.32 -19.68
C ARG A 70 6.13 -9.01 -18.92
N VAL A 71 5.04 -8.82 -18.20
CA VAL A 71 4.81 -7.66 -17.35
C VAL A 71 5.25 -8.01 -15.93
N PHE A 72 6.13 -7.18 -15.38
CA PHE A 72 6.58 -7.25 -13.99
C PHE A 72 5.99 -6.08 -13.23
N LEU A 73 5.37 -6.35 -12.09
CA LEU A 73 4.85 -5.36 -11.18
C LEU A 73 5.58 -5.48 -9.85
N ILE A 74 6.15 -4.37 -9.37
CA ILE A 74 6.83 -4.33 -8.08
C ILE A 74 6.12 -3.33 -7.17
N GLU A 75 5.81 -3.78 -5.96
CA GLU A 75 5.32 -2.96 -4.85
C GLU A 75 6.42 -2.78 -3.81
N VAL A 76 6.67 -1.54 -3.40
CA VAL A 76 7.70 -1.20 -2.42
C VAL A 76 7.07 -1.13 -1.03
N LYS A 77 7.68 -1.84 -0.08
CA LYS A 77 7.28 -1.80 1.34
C LYS A 77 8.50 -1.48 2.20
N SER A 78 8.52 -0.27 2.76
CA SER A 78 9.60 0.21 3.63
C SER A 78 9.44 -0.21 5.10
N SER A 79 8.29 -0.73 5.49
CA SER A 79 8.03 -1.22 6.84
C SER A 79 7.03 -2.36 6.89
N ARG A 80 7.04 -3.15 7.98
CA ARG A 80 6.02 -4.18 8.24
C ARG A 80 4.62 -3.60 8.38
N ALA A 81 4.51 -2.39 8.93
CA ALA A 81 3.24 -1.69 9.04
C ALA A 81 2.67 -1.42 7.64
N ASP A 82 3.51 -0.96 6.71
CA ASP A 82 3.09 -0.69 5.34
C ASP A 82 2.70 -1.96 4.57
N LEU A 83 3.47 -3.04 4.76
CA LEU A 83 3.12 -4.37 4.23
C LEU A 83 1.73 -4.83 4.71
N SER A 84 1.49 -4.76 6.02
CA SER A 84 0.24 -5.26 6.62
C SER A 84 -1.02 -4.47 6.22
N ARG A 85 -0.86 -3.25 5.69
CA ARG A 85 -1.99 -2.48 5.17
C ARG A 85 -2.56 -3.08 3.89
N ASP A 86 -1.72 -3.73 3.08
CA ASP A 86 -2.11 -4.32 1.79
C ASP A 86 -2.31 -5.84 1.85
N ASP A 87 -1.79 -6.49 2.89
CA ASP A 87 -1.89 -7.93 3.14
C ASP A 87 -3.16 -8.34 3.91
N ASN A 88 -4.29 -7.70 3.62
CA ASN A 88 -5.58 -8.11 4.18
C ASN A 88 -6.33 -9.02 3.21
N ASN A 89 -7.14 -9.92 3.77
CA ASN A 89 -7.95 -10.88 3.04
C ASN A 89 -9.37 -10.93 3.61
N GLU A 90 -10.21 -11.79 3.03
CA GLU A 90 -11.61 -11.94 3.44
C GLU A 90 -11.73 -12.28 4.94
N ARG A 91 -10.84 -13.13 5.48
CA ARG A 91 -10.83 -13.43 6.92
C ARG A 91 -10.60 -12.18 7.77
N THR A 92 -9.73 -11.28 7.33
CA THR A 92 -9.47 -10.02 8.02
C THR A 92 -10.67 -9.09 7.97
N LYS A 93 -11.33 -9.02 6.82
CA LYS A 93 -12.59 -8.28 6.65
C LYS A 93 -13.68 -8.80 7.59
N GLN A 94 -13.89 -10.12 7.63
CA GLN A 94 -14.86 -10.75 8.52
C GLN A 94 -14.58 -10.47 10.00
N LYS A 95 -13.32 -10.54 10.44
CA LYS A 95 -12.92 -10.17 11.81
C LYS A 95 -13.22 -8.71 12.14
N LEU A 96 -13.00 -7.79 11.20
CA LEU A 96 -13.31 -6.38 11.39
C LEU A 96 -14.82 -6.13 11.47
N LEU A 97 -15.62 -6.81 10.63
CA LEU A 97 -17.08 -6.75 10.69
C LEU A 97 -17.62 -7.27 12.03
N GLN A 98 -17.13 -8.42 12.49
CA GLN A 98 -17.49 -8.96 13.81
C GLN A 98 -17.14 -7.98 14.93
N LYS A 99 -15.92 -7.41 14.89
CA LYS A 99 -15.50 -6.38 15.85
C LYS A 99 -16.38 -5.13 15.79
N ALA A 100 -16.79 -4.69 14.61
CA ALA A 100 -17.67 -3.54 14.45
C ALA A 100 -19.04 -3.80 15.08
N ASN A 101 -19.60 -5.00 14.91
CA ASN A 101 -20.86 -5.39 15.55
C ASN A 101 -20.75 -5.34 17.09
N SER A 102 -19.70 -5.94 17.66
CA SER A 102 -19.49 -5.90 19.11
C SER A 102 -19.26 -4.46 19.64
N LEU A 103 -18.61 -3.60 18.84
CA LEU A 103 -18.42 -2.19 19.19
C LEU A 103 -19.72 -1.39 19.08
N ASP A 104 -20.60 -1.71 18.14
CA ASP A 104 -21.92 -1.08 18.03
C ASP A 104 -22.82 -1.48 19.22
N GLU A 105 -22.78 -2.73 19.66
CA GLU A 105 -23.42 -3.19 20.90
C GLU A 105 -22.86 -2.48 22.14
N ALA A 106 -21.53 -2.41 22.27
CA ALA A 106 -20.88 -1.68 23.36
C ALA A 106 -21.23 -0.19 23.34
N ALA A 107 -21.32 0.42 22.16
CA ALA A 107 -21.71 1.82 22.00
C ALA A 107 -23.17 2.06 22.41
N ALA A 108 -24.07 1.11 22.13
CA ALA A 108 -25.46 1.17 22.61
C ALA A 108 -25.53 1.08 24.14
N LEU A 109 -24.86 0.10 24.74
CA LEU A 109 -24.81 -0.06 26.19
C LEU A 109 -24.23 1.19 26.89
N THR A 110 -23.10 1.71 26.39
CA THR A 110 -22.43 2.86 27.00
C THR A 110 -23.27 4.13 26.88
N ARG A 111 -24.04 4.29 25.78
CA ARG A 111 -25.01 5.38 25.65
C ARG A 111 -26.14 5.29 26.68
N ASN A 112 -26.65 4.08 26.93
CA ASN A 112 -27.69 3.87 27.95
C ASN A 112 -27.17 4.20 29.35
N ILE A 113 -25.98 3.70 29.71
CA ILE A 113 -25.33 3.99 31.00
C ILE A 113 -25.10 5.50 31.16
N LEU A 114 -24.64 6.20 30.11
CA LEU A 114 -24.45 7.64 30.15
C LEU A 114 -25.78 8.40 30.35
N ALA A 115 -26.85 7.96 29.71
CA ALA A 115 -28.17 8.56 29.90
C ALA A 115 -28.66 8.40 31.35
N GLU A 116 -28.51 7.20 31.94
CA GLU A 116 -28.83 6.95 33.35
C GLU A 116 -27.94 7.77 34.29
N ALA A 117 -26.64 7.83 34.04
CA ALA A 117 -25.69 8.63 34.82
C ALA A 117 -26.05 10.12 34.81
N LYS A 118 -26.51 10.65 33.67
CA LYS A 118 -27.00 12.04 33.57
C LYS A 118 -28.25 12.28 34.42
N VAL A 119 -29.21 11.34 34.38
CA VAL A 119 -30.43 11.41 35.20
C VAL A 119 -30.09 11.34 36.69
N HIS A 120 -29.15 10.48 37.08
CA HIS A 120 -28.70 10.36 38.47
C HIS A 120 -27.87 11.55 38.94
N ALA A 121 -26.97 12.08 38.12
CA ALA A 121 -26.19 13.28 38.43
C ALA A 121 -27.06 14.53 38.61
N ALA A 122 -28.21 14.58 37.93
CA ALA A 122 -29.21 15.63 38.16
C ALA A 122 -29.97 15.48 39.50
N LYS A 123 -29.90 14.31 40.13
CA LYS A 123 -30.63 13.98 41.38
C LYS A 123 -29.71 13.87 42.61
N SER A 124 -28.44 13.50 42.43
CA SER A 124 -27.39 13.52 43.45
C SER A 124 -26.11 14.04 42.81
N GLU A 125 -25.31 14.84 43.53
CA GLU A 125 -24.08 15.48 43.03
C GLU A 125 -22.92 14.50 42.72
N SER A 126 -23.18 13.42 41.97
CA SER A 126 -22.19 12.41 41.60
C SER A 126 -21.46 12.77 40.29
N ALA A 127 -20.74 13.91 40.33
CA ALA A 127 -20.00 14.42 39.16
C ALA A 127 -18.94 13.43 38.63
N ARG A 128 -18.37 12.61 39.51
CA ARG A 128 -17.33 11.62 39.15
C ARG A 128 -17.89 10.47 38.31
N ALA A 129 -19.07 9.95 38.63
CA ALA A 129 -19.68 8.85 37.88
C ALA A 129 -20.07 9.29 36.46
N LEU A 130 -20.60 10.51 36.32
CA LEU A 130 -20.91 11.10 35.03
C LEU A 130 -19.65 11.28 34.17
N ALA A 131 -18.57 11.84 34.73
CA ALA A 131 -17.31 12.04 34.01
C ALA A 131 -16.70 10.72 33.48
N VAL A 132 -16.80 9.63 34.26
CA VAL A 132 -16.35 8.29 33.83
C VAL A 132 -17.20 7.79 32.66
N ALA A 133 -18.53 7.87 32.78
CA ALA A 133 -19.45 7.43 31.72
C ALA A 133 -19.24 8.23 30.41
N GLU A 134 -18.97 9.53 30.50
CA GLU A 134 -18.65 10.38 29.33
C GLU A 134 -17.33 9.97 28.67
N SER A 135 -16.27 9.76 29.46
CA SER A 135 -14.97 9.28 28.97
C SER A 135 -15.12 7.93 28.25
N ASP A 136 -15.86 7.00 28.83
CA ASP A 136 -16.02 5.67 28.25
C ASP A 136 -16.87 5.71 26.98
N ALA A 137 -17.95 6.50 26.96
CA ALA A 137 -18.75 6.73 25.76
C ALA A 137 -17.89 7.31 24.62
N ALA A 138 -17.04 8.30 24.92
CA ALA A 138 -16.15 8.92 23.94
C ALA A 138 -15.11 7.93 23.39
N LYS A 139 -14.50 7.11 24.27
CA LYS A 139 -13.53 6.07 23.86
C LYS A 139 -14.16 5.02 22.96
N ILE A 140 -15.35 4.54 23.29
CA ILE A 140 -16.06 3.56 22.48
C ILE A 140 -16.46 4.17 21.14
N ALA A 141 -17.02 5.39 21.12
CA ALA A 141 -17.37 6.08 19.88
C ALA A 141 -16.17 6.25 18.94
N SER A 142 -15.01 6.66 19.47
CA SER A 142 -13.77 6.76 18.69
C SER A 142 -13.30 5.41 18.13
N LYS A 143 -13.35 4.34 18.93
CA LYS A 143 -13.03 2.98 18.47
C LYS A 143 -13.98 2.48 17.38
N THR A 144 -15.27 2.76 17.51
CA THR A 144 -16.29 2.43 16.50
C THR A 144 -16.02 3.16 15.20
N ALA A 145 -15.80 4.49 15.25
CA ALA A 145 -15.49 5.29 14.07
C ALA A 145 -14.20 4.82 13.37
N SER A 146 -13.13 4.57 14.13
CA SER A 146 -11.87 4.06 13.60
C SER A 146 -12.03 2.68 12.95
N THR A 147 -12.81 1.79 13.55
CA THR A 147 -13.05 0.44 13.00
C THR A 147 -13.87 0.51 11.71
N LYS A 148 -14.92 1.33 11.65
CA LYS A 148 -15.73 1.56 10.43
C LYS A 148 -14.87 2.11 9.30
N LYS A 149 -14.08 3.16 9.58
CA LYS A 149 -13.12 3.71 8.60
C LYS A 149 -12.11 2.66 8.11
N ARG A 150 -11.62 1.79 9.00
CA ARG A 150 -10.70 0.70 8.62
C ARG A 150 -11.37 -0.36 7.73
N ILE A 151 -12.66 -0.64 7.91
CA ILE A 151 -13.42 -1.53 7.02
C ILE A 151 -13.57 -0.89 5.64
N GLU A 152 -13.94 0.38 5.57
CA GLU A 152 -14.12 1.12 4.33
C GLU A 152 -12.83 1.25 3.51
N THR A 153 -11.70 1.43 4.19
CA THR A 153 -10.37 1.62 3.59
C THR A 153 -9.53 0.35 3.57
N LEU A 154 -10.13 -0.82 3.84
CA LEU A 154 -9.40 -2.08 3.91
C LEU A 154 -8.81 -2.43 2.53
N SER A 155 -7.49 -2.38 2.41
CA SER A 155 -6.80 -2.80 1.20
C SER A 155 -6.53 -4.30 1.23
N THR A 156 -6.96 -4.99 0.19
CA THR A 156 -6.69 -6.41 -0.08
C THR A 156 -5.75 -6.57 -1.27
N LYS A 157 -4.88 -5.59 -1.52
CA LYS A 157 -4.12 -5.44 -2.78
C LYS A 157 -3.36 -6.73 -3.15
N PHE A 158 -2.74 -7.42 -2.19
CA PHE A 158 -1.99 -8.64 -2.47
C PHE A 158 -2.85 -9.87 -2.77
N HIS A 159 -4.12 -9.82 -2.37
CA HIS A 159 -5.08 -10.92 -2.52
C HIS A 159 -6.19 -10.61 -3.54
N ASP A 160 -6.14 -9.44 -4.19
CA ASP A 160 -7.18 -9.02 -5.12
C ASP A 160 -6.97 -9.66 -6.50
N PRO A 161 -7.89 -10.53 -6.96
CA PRO A 161 -7.77 -11.18 -8.26
C PRO A 161 -7.71 -10.19 -9.42
N ALA A 162 -8.36 -9.03 -9.34
CA ALA A 162 -8.31 -8.03 -10.41
C ALA A 162 -6.92 -7.44 -10.58
N TYR A 163 -6.21 -7.25 -9.47
CA TYR A 163 -4.86 -6.69 -9.48
C TYR A 163 -3.79 -7.72 -9.81
N LEU A 164 -3.98 -8.96 -9.35
CA LEU A 164 -3.12 -10.09 -9.69
C LEU A 164 -3.17 -10.43 -11.18
N ARG A 165 -4.24 -10.04 -11.90
CA ARG A 165 -4.35 -10.18 -13.36
C ARG A 165 -3.63 -9.08 -14.16
N CYS A 166 -3.06 -8.07 -13.51
CA CYS A 166 -2.43 -6.95 -14.22
C CYS A 166 -1.00 -7.23 -14.70
N ALA A 167 -0.34 -8.30 -14.22
CA ALA A 167 1.04 -8.61 -14.55
C ALA A 167 1.32 -10.12 -14.49
N ASP A 168 2.30 -10.58 -15.28
CA ASP A 168 2.77 -11.97 -15.28
C ASP A 168 3.46 -12.30 -13.95
N TYR A 169 4.23 -11.35 -13.42
CA TYR A 169 4.94 -11.47 -12.16
C TYR A 169 4.64 -10.29 -11.25
N HIS A 170 4.40 -10.57 -9.97
CA HIS A 170 4.29 -9.55 -8.94
C HIS A 170 5.38 -9.78 -7.90
N TYR A 171 6.08 -8.72 -7.51
CA TYR A 171 7.15 -8.74 -6.53
C TYR A 171 6.91 -7.69 -5.45
N ILE A 172 7.29 -8.02 -4.22
CA ILE A 172 7.43 -7.05 -3.14
C ILE A 172 8.90 -6.71 -3.03
N MET A 173 9.25 -5.43 -3.09
CA MET A 173 10.58 -4.91 -2.79
C MET A 173 10.60 -4.37 -1.38
N ALA A 174 11.47 -4.92 -0.53
CA ALA A 174 11.53 -4.60 0.89
C ALA A 174 12.96 -4.64 1.43
N PRO A 175 13.25 -3.98 2.57
CA PRO A 175 14.51 -4.14 3.27
C PRO A 175 14.80 -5.60 3.66
N HIS A 176 16.07 -5.94 3.75
CA HIS A 176 16.57 -7.29 3.89
C HIS A 176 16.09 -7.83 5.23
N ARG A 177 15.53 -9.05 5.21
CA ARG A 177 14.94 -9.72 6.38
C ARG A 177 13.75 -9.01 7.01
N MET A 178 13.20 -7.94 6.41
CA MET A 178 11.94 -7.34 6.90
C MET A 178 10.76 -8.30 6.76
N ILE A 179 10.75 -9.08 5.67
CA ILE A 179 9.74 -10.07 5.33
C ILE A 179 10.43 -11.44 5.33
N ARG A 180 9.88 -12.41 6.07
CA ARG A 180 10.37 -13.79 6.00
C ARG A 180 9.90 -14.42 4.69
N THR A 181 10.67 -15.36 4.15
CA THR A 181 10.30 -16.07 2.91
C THR A 181 8.92 -16.75 2.99
N THR A 182 8.54 -17.20 4.19
CA THR A 182 7.23 -17.82 4.48
C THR A 182 6.09 -16.82 4.68
N GLU A 183 6.38 -15.52 4.71
CA GLU A 183 5.39 -14.44 4.86
C GLU A 183 5.04 -13.78 3.52
N ALA A 184 5.74 -14.11 2.44
CA ALA A 184 5.41 -13.59 1.12
C ALA A 184 4.02 -14.11 0.69
N PRO A 185 3.12 -13.24 0.19
CA PRO A 185 1.84 -13.69 -0.33
C PRO A 185 2.04 -14.67 -1.50
N GLU A 186 1.19 -15.69 -1.60
CA GLU A 186 1.38 -16.85 -2.50
C GLU A 186 1.63 -16.46 -3.97
N GLN A 187 1.00 -15.39 -4.45
CA GLN A 187 1.13 -14.93 -5.84
C GLN A 187 2.22 -13.86 -6.05
N TRP A 188 3.09 -13.67 -5.05
CA TRP A 188 4.12 -12.64 -5.03
C TRP A 188 5.49 -13.24 -4.77
N GLY A 189 6.49 -12.75 -5.51
CA GLY A 189 7.90 -12.92 -5.15
C GLY A 189 8.35 -11.85 -4.17
N LEU A 190 9.56 -12.01 -3.67
CA LEU A 190 10.21 -11.09 -2.74
C LEU A 190 11.58 -10.71 -3.27
N LEU A 191 11.81 -9.40 -3.38
CA LEU A 191 13.10 -8.80 -3.67
C LEU A 191 13.61 -8.05 -2.43
N ASN A 192 14.92 -7.95 -2.29
CA ASN A 192 15.54 -7.12 -1.27
C ASN A 192 16.16 -5.83 -1.85
N GLU A 193 16.51 -4.90 -0.98
CA GLU A 193 17.11 -3.60 -1.29
C GLU A 193 18.46 -3.67 -2.03
N TYR A 194 19.09 -4.84 -2.10
CA TYR A 194 20.28 -5.10 -2.91
C TYR A 194 19.94 -5.56 -4.33
N ALA A 195 18.67 -5.46 -4.75
CA ALA A 195 18.19 -5.97 -6.01
C ALA A 195 18.44 -7.48 -6.17
N GLU A 196 18.26 -8.25 -5.09
CA GLU A 196 18.36 -9.72 -5.13
C GLU A 196 16.97 -10.34 -5.02
N THR A 197 16.75 -11.42 -5.77
CA THR A 197 15.55 -12.25 -5.61
C THR A 197 15.69 -13.15 -4.39
N VAL A 198 14.85 -12.92 -3.38
CA VAL A 198 14.77 -13.72 -2.15
C VAL A 198 13.74 -14.86 -2.29
N VAL A 199 12.61 -14.56 -2.96
CA VAL A 199 11.58 -15.54 -3.34
C VAL A 199 11.18 -15.26 -4.78
N GLU A 200 11.25 -16.27 -5.63
CA GLU A 200 10.83 -16.15 -7.03
C GLU A 200 9.30 -15.98 -7.11
N ALA A 201 8.83 -15.04 -7.91
CA ALA A 201 7.40 -14.87 -8.14
C ALA A 201 6.87 -15.98 -9.06
N PRO A 202 5.70 -16.57 -8.76
CA PRO A 202 5.10 -17.53 -9.68
C PRO A 202 4.65 -16.83 -10.96
N LEU A 203 4.89 -17.48 -12.11
CA LEU A 203 4.39 -17.01 -13.40
C LEU A 203 2.87 -17.16 -13.46
N LYS A 204 2.17 -16.05 -13.68
CA LYS A 204 0.72 -16.02 -13.88
C LYS A 204 0.38 -15.97 -15.35
N GLN A 205 -0.60 -16.80 -15.76
CA GLN A 205 -1.19 -16.70 -17.09
C GLN A 205 -2.20 -15.57 -17.12
N VAL A 206 -1.74 -14.36 -17.46
CA VAL A 206 -2.60 -13.19 -17.63
C VAL A 206 -2.88 -12.92 -19.10
N LYS A 207 -4.03 -12.31 -19.40
CA LYS A 207 -4.33 -11.85 -20.77
C LYS A 207 -3.25 -10.84 -21.16
N ARG A 208 -2.66 -11.00 -22.35
CA ARG A 208 -1.63 -10.07 -22.85
C ARG A 208 -2.22 -8.66 -22.99
N VAL A 209 -1.86 -7.78 -22.05
CA VAL A 209 -2.25 -6.35 -22.01
C VAL A 209 -1.06 -5.44 -22.31
N THR A 210 -0.05 -5.96 -23.00
CA THR A 210 1.24 -5.31 -23.27
C THR A 210 1.10 -3.89 -23.81
N GLN A 211 0.19 -3.64 -24.75
CA GLN A 211 -0.03 -2.31 -25.32
C GLN A 211 -0.53 -1.30 -24.28
N HIS A 212 -1.42 -1.72 -23.38
CA HIS A 212 -1.94 -0.88 -22.31
C HIS A 212 -0.85 -0.55 -21.30
N VAL A 213 -0.04 -1.54 -20.91
CA VAL A 213 1.10 -1.36 -20.00
C VAL A 213 2.15 -0.43 -20.62
N LEU A 214 2.49 -0.62 -21.90
CA LEU A 214 3.41 0.25 -22.62
C LEU A 214 2.94 1.72 -22.61
N ARG A 215 1.65 1.95 -22.90
CA ARG A 215 1.04 3.29 -22.85
C ARG A 215 1.06 3.87 -21.44
N ALA A 216 0.79 3.05 -20.43
CA ALA A 216 0.81 3.48 -19.03
C ALA A 216 2.22 3.90 -18.58
N ILE A 217 3.25 3.10 -18.91
CA ILE A 217 4.66 3.42 -18.63
C ILE A 217 5.06 4.69 -19.38
N ALA A 218 4.77 4.79 -20.68
CA ALA A 218 5.09 5.98 -21.47
C ALA A 218 4.48 7.26 -20.86
N ARG A 219 3.20 7.21 -20.46
CA ARG A 219 2.52 8.33 -19.78
C ARG A 219 3.19 8.69 -18.45
N ALA A 220 3.57 7.71 -17.64
CA ALA A 220 4.25 7.95 -16.37
C ALA A 220 5.61 8.63 -16.60
N ASN A 221 6.42 8.10 -17.50
CA ASN A 221 7.73 8.65 -17.82
C ASN A 221 7.65 10.06 -18.43
N THR A 222 6.67 10.33 -19.29
CA THR A 222 6.42 11.70 -19.78
C THR A 222 6.07 12.65 -18.63
N ARG A 223 5.18 12.25 -17.71
CA ARG A 223 4.84 13.09 -16.54
C ARG A 223 6.08 13.38 -15.70
N ASP A 224 6.88 12.37 -15.41
CA ASP A 224 8.03 12.48 -14.53
C ASP A 224 9.15 13.34 -15.17
N LEU A 225 9.34 13.23 -16.49
CA LEU A 225 10.22 14.11 -17.25
C LEU A 225 9.75 15.57 -17.18
N MET A 226 8.46 15.83 -17.42
CA MET A 226 7.91 17.19 -17.40
C MET A 226 8.00 17.82 -16.01
N LYS A 227 7.72 17.05 -14.96
CA LYS A 227 7.92 17.47 -13.55
C LYS A 227 9.37 17.84 -13.29
N THR A 228 10.31 17.02 -13.75
CA THR A 228 11.76 17.26 -13.59
C THR A 228 12.23 18.51 -14.34
N CYS A 229 11.61 18.81 -15.47
CA CYS A 229 11.85 20.05 -16.24
C CYS A 229 11.05 21.26 -15.71
N GLU A 230 10.39 21.15 -14.55
CA GLU A 230 9.58 22.21 -13.93
C GLU A 230 8.44 22.74 -14.82
N VAL A 231 7.97 21.93 -15.77
CA VAL A 231 6.83 22.28 -16.63
C VAL A 231 5.53 21.81 -15.98
N ASP A 232 4.67 22.75 -15.59
CA ASP A 232 3.34 22.43 -15.06
C ASP A 232 2.42 21.91 -16.18
N VAL A 233 2.24 20.59 -16.25
CA VAL A 233 1.35 19.97 -17.22
C VAL A 233 -0.03 19.79 -16.59
N GLN A 234 -0.91 20.77 -16.80
CA GLN A 234 -2.31 20.64 -16.41
C GLN A 234 -3.03 19.63 -17.31
N ARG A 235 -3.68 18.64 -16.70
CA ARG A 235 -4.55 17.71 -17.44
C ARG A 235 -5.88 18.38 -17.73
N VAL A 236 -6.25 18.44 -19.01
CA VAL A 236 -7.66 18.51 -19.40
C VAL A 236 -8.26 17.14 -19.07
N LYS A 237 -9.28 17.13 -18.20
CA LYS A 237 -9.99 15.91 -17.78
C LYS A 237 -10.77 15.30 -18.93
#